data_AF-K2MR28-F1
#
_entry.id   AF-K2MR28-F1
#
_cell.length_a   1.000
_cell.length_b   1.000
_cell.length_c   1.000
_cell.angle_alpha   90.00
_cell.angle_beta   90.00
_cell.angle_gamma   90.00
#
_symmetry.space_group_name_H-M   'P 1'
#
loop_
_entity.id
_entity.type
_entity.pdbx_description
1 polymer ?
#
loop_
_entity_poly.entity_id
_entity_poly.type
_entity_poly.pdbx_seq_one_letter_code
_entity_poly.pdbx_strand_id
1 'polypeptide(L)'
;MSCDEMLEEMHVYDDFALSEMLYVACLETLLSAYIVPLSNTLCLTPSDGKSSSSHCGDNSDLLRTFGDDVLQLLSCHRAIIDGLRVFNESCEESDANGNFEEHEGSYLTSRATRVLRRGVPAMRAAYQRYVMNFNENARRALLAKASVPKDVWGRSYAALAQEILENSLLHLGVEKRKRIFFSDGCNLSLEALSVLPMQHIARYPLYMDECIQIQRHVASVNNSNINDDGAARIAKAEETLAALTDICSTANETRASVMEFQRMMELQESLELTEISSKLLSEGDVVVSFELPEETTNVRGRCSHGRLILLSDTLFVQLHEKKRARCEKHVKRIPLSSIMSVRCSTETSEGAVYITYNPDVERRKWRVKKQRNKCVVLFLPNETEALIWATDITQAVSNLTPEE
;
A
#
# COMPACT_ATOMS: atom_id res chain seq x y z
N MET A 1 20.76 9.02 33.99
CA MET A 1 20.36 7.95 33.04
C MET A 1 21.06 6.66 33.44
N SER A 2 20.34 5.55 33.53
CA SER A 2 20.95 4.23 33.73
C SER A 2 21.58 3.70 32.44
N CYS A 3 22.50 2.73 32.51
CA CYS A 3 23.10 2.12 31.32
C CYS A 3 22.06 1.50 30.38
N ASP A 4 20.98 0.93 30.93
CA ASP A 4 19.92 0.29 30.14
C ASP A 4 19.09 1.32 29.36
N GLU A 5 18.80 2.48 29.96
CA GLU A 5 18.09 3.61 29.29
C GLU A 5 18.92 4.22 28.15
N MET A 6 20.25 4.28 28.32
CA MET A 6 21.16 4.78 27.27
C MET A 6 21.24 3.82 26.08
N LEU A 7 21.19 2.51 26.34
CA LEU A 7 21.14 1.50 25.30
C LEU A 7 19.81 1.54 24.54
N GLU A 8 18.69 1.71 25.24
CA GLU A 8 17.37 1.86 24.63
C GLU A 8 17.29 3.11 23.74
N GLU A 9 17.76 4.25 24.23
CA GLU A 9 17.79 5.50 23.44
C GLU A 9 18.66 5.36 22.18
N MET A 10 19.83 4.73 22.31
CA MET A 10 20.75 4.49 21.20
C MET A 10 20.13 3.54 20.16
N HIS A 11 19.42 2.50 20.60
CA HIS A 11 18.73 1.58 19.72
C HIS A 11 17.62 2.27 18.90
N VAL A 12 16.76 3.06 19.55
CA VAL A 12 15.70 3.81 18.84
C VAL A 12 16.29 4.77 17.81
N TYR A 13 17.38 5.46 18.17
CA TYR A 13 18.06 6.39 17.27
C TYR A 13 18.70 5.67 16.05
N ASP A 14 19.44 4.58 16.29
CA ASP A 14 20.11 3.81 15.25
C ASP A 14 19.11 3.16 14.30
N ASP A 15 18.02 2.61 14.82
CA ASP A 15 16.95 2.00 14.02
C ASP A 15 16.24 3.04 13.16
N PHE A 16 15.97 4.23 13.70
CA PHE A 16 15.43 5.34 12.93
C PHE A 16 16.38 5.78 11.81
N ALA A 17 17.65 6.03 12.11
CA ALA A 17 18.64 6.45 11.13
C ALA A 17 18.85 5.39 10.02
N LEU A 18 18.88 4.12 10.39
CA LEU A 18 19.01 3.00 9.45
C LEU A 18 17.77 2.86 8.55
N SER A 19 16.58 3.02 9.12
CA SER A 19 15.31 3.04 8.40
C SER A 19 15.27 4.17 7.36
N GLU A 20 15.74 5.37 7.72
CA GLU A 20 15.87 6.50 6.79
C GLU A 20 16.86 6.23 5.66
N MET A 21 18.03 5.67 5.98
CA MET A 21 19.03 5.33 4.96
C MET A 21 18.51 4.27 3.98
N LEU A 22 17.82 3.25 4.48
CA LEU A 22 17.18 2.25 3.62
C LEU A 22 16.10 2.88 2.74
N TYR A 23 15.26 3.75 3.30
CA TYR A 23 14.21 4.40 2.54
C TYR A 23 14.77 5.28 1.41
N VAL A 24 15.81 6.08 1.66
CA VAL A 24 16.47 6.88 0.62
C VAL A 24 17.08 5.99 -0.45
N ALA A 25 17.73 4.89 -0.08
CA ALA A 25 18.27 3.94 -1.06
C ALA A 25 17.17 3.32 -1.94
N CYS A 26 16.00 3.00 -1.36
CA CYS A 26 14.84 2.52 -2.11
C CYS A 26 14.26 3.59 -3.06
N LEU A 27 14.23 4.87 -2.65
CA LEU A 27 13.81 5.96 -3.53
C LEU A 27 14.80 6.20 -4.68
N GLU A 28 16.11 6.10 -4.41
CA GLU A 28 17.15 6.18 -5.45
C GLU A 28 17.02 5.02 -6.45
N THR A 29 16.67 3.83 -5.94
CA THR A 29 16.36 2.66 -6.74
C THR A 29 15.12 2.88 -7.60
N LEU A 30 14.02 3.41 -7.03
CA LEU A 30 12.81 3.76 -7.78
C LEU A 30 13.13 4.69 -8.95
N LEU A 31 13.87 5.76 -8.67
CA LEU A 31 14.21 6.76 -9.67
C LEU A 31 15.13 6.20 -10.75
N SER A 32 16.22 5.56 -10.34
CA SER A 32 17.35 5.23 -11.23
C SER A 32 17.18 3.89 -11.93
N ALA A 33 16.56 2.90 -11.28
CA ALA A 33 16.31 1.60 -11.88
C ALA A 33 15.04 1.60 -12.74
N TYR A 34 14.04 2.43 -12.42
CA TYR A 34 12.74 2.38 -13.07
C TYR A 34 12.36 3.66 -13.79
N ILE A 35 12.19 4.78 -13.08
CA ILE A 35 11.61 6.01 -13.68
C ILE A 35 12.50 6.53 -14.83
N VAL A 36 13.81 6.64 -14.61
CA VAL A 36 14.75 7.13 -15.62
C VAL A 36 14.79 6.19 -16.84
N PRO A 37 15.03 4.87 -16.71
CA PRO A 37 15.03 3.97 -17.86
C PRO A 37 13.69 3.92 -18.61
N LEU A 38 12.56 3.89 -17.90
CA LEU A 38 11.23 3.87 -18.51
C LEU A 38 10.95 5.15 -19.31
N SER A 39 11.39 6.31 -18.80
CA SER A 39 11.28 7.57 -19.52
C SER A 39 12.09 7.58 -20.82
N ASN A 40 13.25 6.90 -20.84
CA ASN A 40 14.10 6.80 -22.03
C ASN A 40 13.56 5.81 -23.07
N THR A 41 12.91 4.73 -22.66
CA THR A 41 12.29 3.77 -23.59
C THR A 41 11.11 4.35 -24.36
N LEU A 42 10.38 5.30 -23.78
CA LEU A 42 9.24 5.97 -24.42
C LEU A 42 9.65 6.93 -25.55
N CYS A 43 10.90 7.40 -25.55
CA CYS A 43 11.46 8.22 -26.63
C CYS A 43 11.87 7.40 -27.87
N LEU A 44 11.91 6.06 -27.76
CA LEU A 44 12.49 5.18 -28.78
C LEU A 44 11.47 4.45 -29.67
N THR A 45 10.16 4.54 -29.41
CA THR A 45 9.15 4.06 -30.36
C THR A 45 9.01 5.05 -31.51
N PRO A 46 9.52 4.77 -32.72
CA PRO A 46 9.35 5.67 -33.85
C PRO A 46 7.89 5.62 -34.29
N SER A 47 7.33 6.80 -34.53
CA SER A 47 6.12 6.99 -35.30
C SER A 47 6.27 6.30 -36.66
N ASP A 48 5.78 5.06 -36.79
CA ASP A 48 5.49 4.49 -38.10
C ASP A 48 4.31 5.26 -38.67
N GLY A 49 4.63 6.12 -39.63
CA GLY A 49 3.72 7.06 -40.24
C GLY A 49 2.53 6.36 -40.89
N LYS A 50 1.38 6.41 -40.23
CA LYS A 50 0.06 6.50 -40.85
C LYS A 50 -0.92 7.13 -39.86
N SER A 51 -1.25 8.37 -40.16
CA SER A 51 -2.20 9.20 -39.42
C SER A 51 -3.60 8.59 -39.37
N SER A 52 -4.09 8.33 -38.17
CA SER A 52 -5.50 8.56 -37.80
C SER A 52 -5.56 8.93 -36.33
N SER A 53 -6.19 10.07 -36.05
CA SER A 53 -6.29 10.69 -34.73
C SER A 53 -7.08 9.85 -33.71
N SER A 54 -6.47 9.58 -32.55
CA SER A 54 -7.05 9.83 -31.22
C SER A 54 -6.01 9.58 -30.12
N HIS A 55 -5.80 10.59 -29.26
CA HIS A 55 -5.08 10.57 -27.98
C HIS A 55 -3.84 9.66 -27.84
N CYS A 56 -2.73 10.02 -28.49
CA CYS A 56 -1.40 9.62 -27.98
C CYS A 56 -0.93 10.66 -26.97
N GLY A 57 -1.07 10.36 -25.69
CA GLY A 57 -0.58 11.18 -24.60
C GLY A 57 0.94 11.32 -24.63
N ASP A 58 1.40 12.51 -24.27
CA ASP A 58 2.79 12.94 -24.22
C ASP A 58 3.55 12.15 -23.13
N ASN A 59 4.04 10.95 -23.48
CA ASN A 59 4.72 10.05 -22.54
C ASN A 59 6.13 10.53 -22.15
N SER A 60 6.60 11.65 -22.73
CA SER A 60 7.83 12.37 -22.32
C SER A 60 7.77 12.94 -20.89
N ASP A 61 6.59 12.86 -20.25
CA ASP A 61 6.31 13.44 -18.94
C ASP A 61 6.70 12.59 -17.72
N LEU A 62 7.03 11.29 -17.84
CA LEU A 62 7.20 10.43 -16.65
C LEU A 62 8.32 10.92 -15.72
N LEU A 63 9.46 11.33 -16.28
CA LEU A 63 10.57 11.88 -15.49
C LEU A 63 10.20 13.26 -14.92
N ARG A 64 9.51 14.10 -15.71
CA ARG A 64 9.11 15.46 -15.33
C ARG A 64 7.99 15.51 -14.29
N THR A 65 7.16 14.47 -14.20
CA THR A 65 6.12 14.37 -13.16
C THR A 65 6.56 13.46 -12.04
N PHE A 66 6.64 12.15 -12.31
CA PHE A 66 6.91 11.16 -11.27
C PHE A 66 8.34 11.28 -10.75
N GLY A 67 9.31 11.49 -11.64
CA GLY A 67 10.70 11.72 -11.25
C GLY A 67 10.88 12.96 -10.40
N ASP A 68 10.29 14.10 -10.77
CA ASP A 68 10.31 15.33 -9.97
C ASP A 68 9.69 15.16 -8.58
N ASP A 69 8.58 14.42 -8.48
CA ASP A 69 7.92 14.14 -7.21
C ASP A 69 8.81 13.25 -6.31
N VAL A 70 9.46 12.23 -6.88
CA VAL A 70 10.43 11.37 -6.16
C VAL A 70 11.69 12.15 -5.77
N LEU A 71 12.18 13.05 -6.63
CA LEU A 71 13.35 13.90 -6.34
C LEU A 71 13.11 14.84 -5.15
N GLN A 72 11.90 15.36 -4.99
CA GLN A 72 11.56 16.19 -3.83
C GLN A 72 11.57 15.39 -2.53
N LEU A 73 11.04 14.17 -2.56
CA LEU A 73 11.15 13.25 -1.42
C LEU A 73 12.63 12.95 -1.13
N LEU A 74 13.42 12.59 -2.14
CA LEU A 74 14.86 12.33 -1.98
C LEU A 74 15.61 13.50 -1.35
N SER A 75 15.37 14.71 -1.83
CA SER A 75 16.01 15.93 -1.31
C SER A 75 15.69 16.13 0.17
N CYS A 76 14.41 15.97 0.54
CA CYS A 76 13.95 16.11 1.92
C CYS A 76 14.60 15.06 2.84
N HIS A 77 14.58 13.79 2.45
CA HIS A 77 15.08 12.71 3.30
C HIS A 77 16.61 12.65 3.36
N ARG A 78 17.32 13.06 2.31
CA ARG A 78 18.78 13.26 2.38
C ARG A 78 19.12 14.37 3.38
N ALA A 79 18.39 15.49 3.37
CA ALA A 79 18.61 16.55 4.36
C ALA A 79 18.34 16.08 5.81
N ILE A 80 17.39 15.16 6.02
CA ILE A 80 17.17 14.51 7.32
C ILE A 80 18.39 13.66 7.69
N ILE A 81 18.85 12.77 6.80
CA ILE A 81 20.03 11.92 7.04
C ILE A 81 21.27 12.77 7.33
N ASP A 82 21.54 13.79 6.54
CA ASP A 82 22.68 14.70 6.73
C ASP A 82 22.55 15.44 8.07
N GLY A 83 21.34 15.90 8.41
CA GLY A 83 21.02 16.44 9.73
C GLY A 83 21.20 15.44 10.88
N LEU A 84 21.05 14.15 10.61
CA LEU A 84 21.39 13.08 11.57
C LEU A 84 22.87 12.71 11.55
N ARG A 85 23.69 13.13 10.58
CA ARG A 85 25.13 12.82 10.51
C ARG A 85 26.03 13.94 11.02
N VAL A 86 25.78 15.19 10.60
CA VAL A 86 26.58 16.37 10.97
C VAL A 86 26.75 16.51 12.48
N PHE A 87 25.72 16.13 13.24
CA PHE A 87 25.75 16.22 14.69
C PHE A 87 26.48 15.03 15.37
N ASN A 88 26.82 13.95 14.65
CA ASN A 88 27.63 12.84 15.17
C ASN A 88 29.11 13.23 15.10
N GLU A 89 29.51 13.87 14.01
CA GLU A 89 30.89 14.34 13.79
C GLU A 89 31.26 15.50 14.74
N SER A 90 30.32 16.41 15.05
CA SER A 90 30.56 17.53 15.98
C SER A 90 30.76 17.13 17.45
N CYS A 91 30.37 15.91 17.83
CA CYS A 91 30.63 15.37 19.18
C CYS A 91 32.05 14.84 19.33
N GLU A 92 32.74 14.48 18.24
CA GLU A 92 34.12 13.97 18.32
C GLU A 92 35.18 15.10 18.37
N GLU A 93 34.84 16.32 17.94
CA GLU A 93 35.78 17.46 17.87
C GLU A 93 35.65 18.49 19.02
N SER A 94 34.68 18.35 19.93
CA SER A 94 34.35 19.39 20.92
C SER A 94 34.84 19.12 22.36
N ASP A 95 35.81 18.21 22.56
CA ASP A 95 36.41 17.94 23.89
C ASP A 95 37.53 18.92 24.31
N ALA A 96 37.81 19.99 23.55
CA ALA A 96 38.95 20.86 23.82
C ALA A 96 38.63 22.25 24.43
N ASN A 97 37.40 22.75 24.37
CA ASN A 97 37.05 24.06 24.94
C ASN A 97 35.67 24.02 25.60
N GLY A 98 35.68 23.73 26.91
CA GLY A 98 34.50 23.59 27.75
C GLY A 98 33.67 24.87 27.89
N ASN A 99 32.72 25.03 26.97
CA ASN A 99 31.53 25.87 27.14
C ASN A 99 30.40 25.35 26.24
N PHE A 100 29.89 24.16 26.58
CA PHE A 100 28.54 23.76 26.19
C PHE A 100 27.73 23.54 27.47
N GLU A 101 26.74 24.40 27.69
CA GLU A 101 25.65 24.14 28.63
C GLU A 101 24.79 23.01 28.04
N GLU A 102 25.15 21.76 28.32
CA GLU A 102 24.36 20.61 27.91
C GLU A 102 24.13 19.68 29.11
N HIS A 103 22.98 19.91 29.77
CA HIS A 103 22.52 19.08 30.87
C HIS A 103 22.09 17.69 30.37
N GLU A 104 22.62 16.65 31.03
CA GLU A 104 22.45 15.21 30.83
C GLU A 104 20.99 14.71 30.80
N GLY A 105 20.28 14.93 29.69
CA GLY A 105 18.99 14.31 29.44
C GLY A 105 18.71 14.07 27.96
N SER A 106 18.76 12.81 27.54
CA SER A 106 18.38 12.28 26.21
C SER A 106 18.88 13.10 25.02
N TYR A 107 20.18 13.01 24.74
CA TYR A 107 20.84 13.77 23.67
C TYR A 107 20.39 13.34 22.27
N LEU A 108 20.21 12.02 22.04
CA LEU A 108 19.97 11.46 20.71
C LEU A 108 18.52 11.65 20.25
N THR A 109 17.54 11.43 21.12
CA THR A 109 16.14 11.65 20.74
C THR A 109 15.82 13.14 20.61
N SER A 110 16.32 13.99 21.51
CA SER A 110 16.16 15.45 21.42
C SER A 110 16.70 15.98 20.09
N ARG A 111 17.80 15.39 19.62
CA ARG A 111 18.40 15.69 18.31
C ARG A 111 17.53 15.21 17.16
N ALA A 112 17.08 13.95 17.16
CA ALA A 112 16.19 13.42 16.14
C ALA A 112 14.92 14.28 16.02
N THR A 113 14.29 14.62 17.14
CA THR A 113 13.14 15.54 17.20
C THR A 113 13.46 16.89 16.57
N ARG A 114 14.63 17.48 16.85
CA ARG A 114 15.04 18.78 16.29
C ARG A 114 15.20 18.74 14.77
N VAL A 115 15.82 17.68 14.24
CA VAL A 115 15.98 17.47 12.80
C VAL A 115 14.61 17.33 12.14
N LEU A 116 13.77 16.45 12.69
CA LEU A 116 12.42 16.19 12.19
C LEU A 116 11.55 17.45 12.19
N ARG A 117 11.55 18.22 13.27
CA ARG A 117 10.81 19.48 13.38
C ARG A 117 11.19 20.48 12.28
N ARG A 118 12.47 20.56 11.93
CA ARG A 118 12.95 21.42 10.83
C ARG A 118 12.56 20.87 9.46
N GLY A 119 12.51 19.54 9.31
CA GLY A 119 12.14 18.87 8.06
C GLY A 119 10.64 18.86 7.75
N VAL A 120 9.77 18.90 8.77
CA VAL A 120 8.31 18.76 8.62
C VAL A 120 7.68 19.65 7.54
N PRO A 121 8.01 20.95 7.39
CA PRO A 121 7.43 21.77 6.33
C PRO A 121 7.79 21.26 4.92
N ALA A 122 9.04 20.86 4.70
CA ALA A 122 9.49 20.31 3.42
C ALA A 122 8.88 18.93 3.16
N MET A 123 8.82 18.08 4.20
CA MET A 123 8.13 16.79 4.14
C MET A 123 6.67 16.96 3.73
N ARG A 124 5.93 17.87 4.40
CA ARG A 124 4.52 18.12 4.09
C ARG A 124 4.33 18.45 2.62
N ALA A 125 5.11 19.39 2.09
CA ALA A 125 5.01 19.80 0.68
C ALA A 125 5.33 18.64 -0.28
N ALA A 126 6.42 17.90 -0.03
CA ALA A 126 6.84 16.79 -0.87
C ALA A 126 5.83 15.64 -0.87
N TYR A 127 5.35 15.24 0.32
CA TYR A 127 4.37 14.17 0.46
C TYR A 127 3.00 14.57 -0.09
N GLN A 128 2.50 15.78 0.16
CA GLN A 128 1.24 16.25 -0.43
C GLN A 128 1.29 16.19 -1.95
N ARG A 129 2.38 16.68 -2.55
CA ARG A 129 2.56 16.66 -4.01
C ARG A 129 2.60 15.22 -4.54
N TYR A 130 3.42 14.36 -3.93
CA TYR A 130 3.55 12.96 -4.32
C TYR A 130 2.20 12.23 -4.26
N VAL A 131 1.47 12.42 -3.16
CA VAL A 131 0.18 11.79 -2.89
C VAL A 131 -0.89 12.25 -3.87
N MET A 132 -1.04 13.57 -4.10
CA MET A 132 -2.03 14.10 -5.04
C MET A 132 -1.82 13.62 -6.47
N ASN A 133 -0.56 13.46 -6.89
CA ASN A 133 -0.22 13.03 -8.24
C ASN A 133 -0.10 11.50 -8.39
N PHE A 134 -0.22 10.75 -7.29
CA PHE A 134 0.19 9.35 -7.25
C PHE A 134 -0.52 8.50 -8.30
N ASN A 135 -1.86 8.58 -8.38
CA ASN A 135 -2.65 7.75 -9.29
C ASN A 135 -2.25 7.96 -10.75
N GLU A 136 -2.03 9.21 -11.14
CA GLU A 136 -1.64 9.55 -12.50
C GLU A 136 -0.20 9.11 -12.80
N ASN A 137 0.73 9.33 -11.86
CA ASN A 137 2.11 8.88 -11.98
C ASN A 137 2.22 7.34 -12.05
N ALA A 138 1.49 6.62 -11.20
CA ALA A 138 1.42 5.16 -11.20
C ALA A 138 0.83 4.63 -12.51
N ARG A 139 -0.28 5.22 -12.99
CA ARG A 139 -0.89 4.87 -14.27
C ARG A 139 0.10 5.05 -15.43
N ARG A 140 0.81 6.19 -15.49
CA ARG A 140 1.85 6.44 -16.52
C ARG A 140 2.99 5.44 -16.43
N ALA A 141 3.47 5.14 -15.22
CA ALA A 141 4.52 4.16 -15.01
C ALA A 141 4.10 2.75 -15.45
N LEU A 142 2.85 2.35 -15.20
CA LEU A 142 2.30 1.06 -15.66
C LEU A 142 2.15 1.00 -17.18
N LEU A 143 1.70 2.08 -17.83
CA LEU A 143 1.65 2.16 -19.29
C LEU A 143 3.05 2.08 -19.91
N ALA A 144 4.02 2.78 -19.33
CA ALA A 144 5.42 2.70 -19.74
C ALA A 144 5.99 1.29 -19.53
N LYS A 145 5.64 0.64 -18.41
CA LYS A 145 6.01 -0.74 -18.14
C LYS A 145 5.45 -1.71 -19.18
N ALA A 146 4.20 -1.50 -19.63
CA ALA A 146 3.55 -2.35 -20.61
C ALA A 146 4.18 -2.30 -22.01
N SER A 147 4.91 -1.24 -22.36
CA SER A 147 5.62 -1.14 -23.64
C SER A 147 6.97 -1.88 -23.64
N VAL A 148 7.44 -2.31 -22.47
CA VAL A 148 8.72 -3.04 -22.31
C VAL A 148 8.47 -4.56 -22.30
N PRO A 149 9.22 -5.36 -23.08
CA PRO A 149 9.12 -6.81 -23.07
C PRO A 149 9.32 -7.43 -21.66
N LYS A 150 8.51 -8.45 -21.33
CA LYS A 150 8.49 -9.07 -19.98
C LYS A 150 9.83 -9.68 -19.56
N ASP A 151 10.61 -10.18 -20.52
CA ASP A 151 11.95 -10.75 -20.33
C ASP A 151 12.99 -9.70 -19.94
N VAL A 152 12.89 -8.50 -20.51
CA VAL A 152 13.73 -7.34 -20.13
C VAL A 152 13.39 -6.90 -18.70
N TRP A 153 12.11 -6.88 -18.34
CA TRP A 153 11.63 -6.55 -17.00
C TRP A 153 12.12 -7.52 -15.92
N GLY A 154 11.98 -8.82 -16.16
CA GLY A 154 12.29 -9.83 -15.15
C GLY A 154 13.79 -9.99 -14.87
N ARG A 155 14.65 -9.86 -15.89
CA ARG A 155 16.10 -10.08 -15.73
C ARG A 155 16.91 -8.81 -15.56
N SER A 156 16.65 -7.79 -16.39
CA SER A 156 17.53 -6.62 -16.46
C SER A 156 17.17 -5.58 -15.40
N TYR A 157 15.88 -5.29 -15.24
CA TYR A 157 15.41 -4.29 -14.28
C TYR A 157 15.51 -4.76 -12.83
N ALA A 158 15.25 -6.04 -12.55
CA ALA A 158 15.43 -6.59 -11.21
C ALA A 158 16.91 -6.60 -10.78
N ALA A 159 17.82 -7.02 -11.67
CA ALA A 159 19.26 -6.98 -11.40
C ALA A 159 19.77 -5.54 -11.23
N LEU A 160 19.31 -4.61 -12.07
CA LEU A 160 19.66 -3.20 -11.96
C LEU A 160 19.15 -2.58 -10.64
N ALA A 161 17.93 -2.89 -10.24
CA ALA A 161 17.38 -2.40 -8.97
C ALA A 161 18.18 -2.91 -7.77
N GLN A 162 18.58 -4.17 -7.79
CA GLN A 162 19.45 -4.77 -6.78
C GLN A 162 20.80 -4.04 -6.70
N GLU A 163 21.46 -3.86 -7.84
CA GLU A 163 22.77 -3.20 -7.92
C GLU A 163 22.69 -1.75 -7.42
N ILE A 164 21.64 -1.01 -7.80
CA ILE A 164 21.45 0.37 -7.37
C ILE A 164 21.21 0.43 -5.86
N LEU A 165 20.35 -0.43 -5.31
CA LEU A 165 20.10 -0.47 -3.87
C LEU A 165 21.39 -0.71 -3.07
N GLU A 166 22.19 -1.72 -3.46
CA GLU A 166 23.44 -2.06 -2.78
C GLU A 166 24.45 -0.90 -2.83
N ASN A 167 24.55 -0.24 -3.99
CA ASN A 167 25.40 0.93 -4.17
C ASN A 167 24.90 2.11 -3.34
N SER A 168 23.61 2.44 -3.37
CA SER A 168 23.02 3.52 -2.59
C SER A 168 23.25 3.32 -1.08
N LEU A 169 23.00 2.11 -0.57
CA LEU A 169 23.27 1.80 0.84
C LEU A 169 24.76 1.92 1.19
N LEU A 170 25.66 1.56 0.28
CA LEU A 170 27.11 1.75 0.46
C LEU A 170 27.48 3.23 0.56
N HIS A 171 26.95 4.07 -0.34
CA HIS A 171 27.20 5.52 -0.33
C HIS A 171 26.63 6.20 0.92
N LEU A 172 25.55 5.63 1.48
CA LEU A 172 24.99 6.04 2.76
C LEU A 172 25.75 5.45 3.98
N GLY A 173 26.88 4.78 3.79
CA GLY A 173 27.71 4.29 4.90
C GLY A 173 27.13 3.10 5.66
N VAL A 174 26.15 2.39 5.08
CA VAL A 174 25.56 1.21 5.74
C VAL A 174 26.56 0.05 5.76
N GLU A 175 26.73 -0.57 6.93
CA GLU A 175 27.66 -1.69 7.11
C GLU A 175 27.37 -2.87 6.17
N LYS A 176 28.42 -3.57 5.73
CA LYS A 176 28.32 -4.68 4.76
C LYS A 176 27.32 -5.77 5.16
N ARG A 177 27.25 -6.14 6.44
CA ARG A 177 26.31 -7.18 6.93
C ARG A 177 24.85 -6.73 6.83
N LYS A 178 24.57 -5.49 7.24
CA LYS A 178 23.22 -4.89 7.16
C LYS A 178 22.80 -4.70 5.70
N ARG A 179 23.72 -4.32 4.81
CA ARG A 179 23.46 -4.22 3.37
C ARG A 179 22.97 -5.53 2.75
N ILE A 180 23.67 -6.64 2.99
CA ILE A 180 23.30 -7.97 2.47
C ILE A 180 21.89 -8.36 2.97
N PHE A 181 21.62 -8.12 4.25
CA PHE A 181 20.31 -8.43 4.83
C PHE A 181 19.18 -7.63 4.16
N PHE A 182 19.37 -6.33 3.94
CA PHE A 182 18.35 -5.51 3.28
C PHE A 182 18.21 -5.84 1.79
N SER A 183 19.32 -6.04 1.10
CA SER A 183 19.34 -6.33 -0.33
C SER A 183 18.63 -7.64 -0.66
N ASP A 184 18.69 -8.63 0.22
CA ASP A 184 18.05 -9.93 0.02
C ASP A 184 16.58 -9.98 0.48
N GLY A 185 16.18 -9.06 1.37
CA GLY A 185 14.85 -9.04 1.99
C GLY A 185 13.85 -8.05 1.40
N CYS A 186 14.29 -7.08 0.61
CA CYS A 186 13.44 -6.02 0.09
C CYS A 186 12.66 -6.46 -1.17
N ASN A 187 11.36 -6.15 -1.21
CA ASN A 187 10.59 -6.24 -2.45
C ASN A 187 10.89 -5.00 -3.33
N LEU A 188 11.71 -5.19 -4.36
CA LEU A 188 12.14 -4.13 -5.26
C LEU A 188 11.26 -3.95 -6.49
N SER A 189 10.05 -4.51 -6.52
CA SER A 189 9.15 -4.25 -7.64
C SER A 189 8.82 -2.75 -7.75
N LEU A 190 8.61 -2.28 -8.99
CA LEU A 190 8.19 -0.90 -9.25
C LEU A 190 6.95 -0.53 -8.43
N GLU A 191 5.98 -1.44 -8.35
CA GLU A 191 4.75 -1.25 -7.59
C GLU A 191 5.03 -1.08 -6.09
N ALA A 192 5.87 -1.94 -5.51
CA ALA A 192 6.22 -1.89 -4.10
C ALA A 192 6.97 -0.58 -3.76
N LEU A 193 7.97 -0.23 -4.57
CA LEU A 193 8.75 0.98 -4.39
C LEU A 193 7.92 2.26 -4.61
N SER A 194 6.95 2.24 -5.52
CA SER A 194 6.06 3.39 -5.74
C SER A 194 5.14 3.65 -4.54
N VAL A 195 4.67 2.60 -3.86
CA VAL A 195 3.80 2.75 -2.67
C VAL A 195 4.61 3.05 -1.40
N LEU A 196 5.91 2.76 -1.40
CA LEU A 196 6.80 2.89 -0.25
C LEU A 196 6.74 4.26 0.45
N PRO A 197 6.69 5.42 -0.24
CA PRO A 197 6.58 6.71 0.45
C PRO A 197 5.38 6.80 1.39
N MET A 198 4.21 6.33 0.94
CA MET A 198 2.99 6.33 1.75
C MET A 198 3.08 5.38 2.94
N GLN A 199 3.87 4.30 2.85
CA GLN A 199 4.14 3.40 3.97
C GLN A 199 5.14 4.00 4.96
N HIS A 200 6.16 4.69 4.43
CA HIS A 200 7.26 5.23 5.22
C HIS A 200 6.81 6.39 6.11
N ILE A 201 6.00 7.31 5.57
CA ILE A 201 5.48 8.44 6.34
C ILE A 201 4.61 8.02 7.53
N ALA A 202 3.99 6.84 7.46
CA ALA A 202 3.19 6.30 8.55
C ALA A 202 4.03 5.84 9.76
N ARG A 203 5.35 5.68 9.60
CA ARG A 203 6.26 5.30 10.69
C ARG A 203 6.71 6.48 11.53
N TYR A 204 6.74 7.67 10.95
CA TYR A 204 7.23 8.89 11.61
C TYR A 204 6.50 9.24 12.91
N PRO A 205 5.15 9.16 12.98
CA PRO A 205 4.44 9.37 14.24
C PRO A 205 4.84 8.37 15.34
N LEU A 206 5.10 7.10 14.97
CA LEU A 206 5.51 6.07 15.93
C LEU A 206 6.89 6.38 16.51
N TYR A 207 7.86 6.69 15.65
CA TYR A 207 9.20 7.09 16.09
C TYR A 207 9.18 8.35 16.97
N MET A 208 8.34 9.33 16.62
CA MET A 208 8.22 10.55 17.42
C MET A 208 7.57 10.30 18.77
N ASP A 209 6.58 9.40 18.85
CA ASP A 209 5.96 9.01 20.12
C ASP A 209 6.99 8.31 21.03
N GLU A 210 7.77 7.37 20.50
CA GLU A 210 8.87 6.72 21.23
C GLU A 210 9.89 7.74 21.74
N CYS A 211 10.29 8.72 20.91
CA CYS A 211 11.19 9.80 21.34
C CYS A 211 10.58 10.63 22.49
N ILE A 212 9.28 10.95 22.42
CA ILE A 212 8.57 11.71 23.47
C ILE A 212 8.51 10.90 24.77
N GLN A 213 8.25 9.59 24.69
CA GLN A 213 8.20 8.71 25.86
C GLN A 213 9.56 8.67 26.56
N ILE A 214 10.66 8.52 25.82
CA ILE A 214 12.02 8.57 26.36
C ILE A 214 12.29 9.93 27.01
N GLN A 215 11.95 11.04 26.36
CA GLN A 215 12.13 12.40 26.91
C GLN A 215 11.34 12.62 28.21
N ARG A 216 10.08 12.15 28.27
CA ARG A 216 9.24 12.23 29.47
C ARG A 216 9.81 11.39 30.61
N HIS A 217 10.26 10.18 30.32
CA HIS A 217 10.88 9.29 31.30
C HIS A 217 12.13 9.93 31.90
N VAL A 218 13.05 10.42 31.05
CA VAL A 218 14.26 11.12 31.49
C VAL A 218 13.95 12.38 32.31
N ALA A 219 12.94 13.16 31.92
CA ALA A 219 12.48 14.31 32.68
C ALA A 219 11.92 13.92 34.06
N SER A 220 11.26 12.76 34.17
CA SER A 220 10.69 12.28 35.44
C SER A 220 11.75 11.76 36.43
N VAL A 221 12.85 11.20 35.92
CA VAL A 221 13.96 10.66 36.71
C VAL A 221 14.88 11.78 37.21
N ASN A 222 15.11 12.83 36.40
CA ASN A 222 15.98 13.97 36.72
C ASN A 222 15.24 15.08 37.52
N ASN A 223 14.57 14.72 38.62
CA ASN A 223 13.78 15.62 39.48
C ASN A 223 14.57 16.72 40.22
N SER A 224 15.86 16.91 39.95
CA SER A 224 16.69 17.97 40.53
C SER A 224 17.04 19.01 39.46
N ASN A 225 16.49 20.22 39.62
CA ASN A 225 16.53 21.38 38.72
C ASN A 225 15.47 21.36 37.61
N ILE A 226 14.24 21.69 38.00
CA ILE A 226 13.16 22.12 37.09
C ILE A 226 13.60 23.44 36.44
N ASN A 227 14.36 23.34 35.34
CA ASN A 227 14.46 24.40 34.36
C ASN A 227 13.33 24.18 33.34
N ASP A 228 12.58 25.24 33.04
CA ASP A 228 11.45 25.36 32.09
C ASP A 228 11.70 24.73 30.70
N ASP A 229 12.96 24.45 30.36
CA ASP A 229 13.40 23.99 29.05
C ASP A 229 13.01 22.55 28.71
N GLY A 230 12.88 21.64 29.70
CA GLY A 230 12.46 20.25 29.45
C GLY A 230 11.01 20.13 29.00
N ALA A 231 10.10 20.84 29.67
CA ALA A 231 8.69 20.90 29.29
C ALA A 231 8.51 21.56 27.91
N ALA A 232 9.25 22.63 27.62
CA ALA A 232 9.23 23.28 26.31
C ALA A 232 9.75 22.37 25.18
N ARG A 233 10.73 21.49 25.46
CA ARG A 233 11.22 20.48 24.50
C ARG A 233 10.16 19.43 24.19
N ILE A 234 9.52 18.88 25.21
CA ILE A 234 8.44 17.89 25.04
C ILE A 234 7.26 18.50 24.28
N ALA A 235 6.84 19.73 24.61
CA ALA A 235 5.77 20.42 23.88
C ALA A 235 6.09 20.60 22.39
N LYS A 236 7.35 20.96 22.04
CA LYS A 236 7.80 21.05 20.64
C LYS A 236 7.81 19.69 19.94
N ALA A 237 8.12 18.61 20.67
CA ALA A 237 8.08 17.26 20.14
C ALA A 237 6.63 16.84 19.86
N GLU A 238 5.70 17.14 20.76
CA GLU A 238 4.25 16.90 20.58
C GLU A 238 3.67 17.69 19.40
N GLU A 239 4.05 18.96 19.22
CA GLU A 239 3.69 19.74 18.04
C GLU A 239 4.20 19.08 16.74
N THR A 240 5.43 18.54 16.78
CA THR A 240 6.02 17.82 15.65
C THR A 240 5.28 16.52 15.36
N LEU A 241 4.91 15.77 16.40
CA LEU A 241 4.08 14.55 16.29
C LEU A 241 2.72 14.86 15.66
N ALA A 242 2.04 15.91 16.11
CA ALA A 242 0.76 16.33 15.56
C ALA A 242 0.88 16.68 14.07
N ALA A 243 1.93 17.42 13.69
CA ALA A 243 2.18 17.76 12.30
C ALA A 243 2.52 16.54 11.42
N LEU A 244 3.26 15.56 11.93
CA LEU A 244 3.55 14.30 11.22
C LEU A 244 2.30 13.43 11.07
N THR A 245 1.43 13.42 12.09
CA THR A 245 0.15 12.69 12.07
C THR A 245 -0.79 13.24 11.00
N ASP A 246 -0.83 14.56 10.84
CA ASP A 246 -1.59 15.25 9.78
C ASP A 246 -1.09 14.91 8.36
N ILE A 247 0.23 14.82 8.16
CA ILE A 247 0.80 14.38 6.87
C ILE A 247 0.43 12.90 6.62
N CYS A 248 0.51 12.07 7.66
CA CYS A 248 0.21 10.64 7.60
C CYS A 248 -1.26 10.33 7.28
N SER A 249 -2.22 11.04 7.88
CA SER A 249 -3.65 10.84 7.61
C SER A 249 -3.97 11.05 6.13
N THR A 250 -3.48 12.16 5.57
CA THR A 250 -3.62 12.50 4.14
C THR A 250 -3.02 11.42 3.22
N ALA A 251 -1.82 10.93 3.57
CA ALA A 251 -1.15 9.88 2.81
C ALA A 251 -1.89 8.53 2.91
N ASN A 252 -2.47 8.20 4.07
CA ASN A 252 -3.17 6.94 4.30
C ASN A 252 -4.49 6.84 3.52
N GLU A 253 -5.25 7.91 3.43
CA GLU A 253 -6.48 7.94 2.62
C GLU A 253 -6.18 7.62 1.15
N THR A 254 -5.11 8.22 0.62
CA THR A 254 -4.67 7.95 -0.76
C THR A 254 -4.09 6.56 -0.89
N ARG A 255 -3.29 6.08 0.08
CA ARG A 255 -2.77 4.71 0.08
C ARG A 255 -3.89 3.67 0.02
N ALA A 256 -4.98 3.87 0.77
CA ALA A 256 -6.13 2.99 0.74
C ALA A 256 -6.79 2.97 -0.64
N SER A 257 -7.00 4.15 -1.24
CA SER A 257 -7.52 4.29 -2.61
C SER A 257 -6.61 3.62 -3.66
N VAL A 258 -5.28 3.70 -3.48
CA VAL A 258 -4.29 3.09 -4.37
C VAL A 258 -4.28 1.57 -4.27
N MET A 259 -4.28 1.04 -3.05
CA MET A 259 -4.34 -0.40 -2.84
C MET A 259 -5.64 -0.97 -3.41
N GLU A 260 -6.75 -0.25 -3.25
CA GLU A 260 -8.01 -0.57 -3.89
C GLU A 260 -7.87 -0.55 -5.41
N PHE A 261 -7.32 0.51 -6.02
CA PHE A 261 -7.10 0.59 -7.47
C PHE A 261 -6.20 -0.54 -8.01
N GLN A 262 -5.07 -0.81 -7.36
CA GLN A 262 -4.18 -1.93 -7.74
C GLN A 262 -4.92 -3.26 -7.65
N ARG A 263 -5.67 -3.48 -6.58
CA ARG A 263 -6.50 -4.69 -6.41
C ARG A 263 -7.53 -4.80 -7.52
N MET A 264 -8.17 -3.69 -7.91
CA MET A 264 -9.13 -3.65 -9.01
C MET A 264 -8.48 -4.00 -10.36
N MET A 265 -7.27 -3.52 -10.63
CA MET A 265 -6.52 -3.87 -11.84
C MET A 265 -6.14 -5.36 -11.87
N GLU A 266 -5.66 -5.91 -10.76
CA GLU A 266 -5.38 -7.34 -10.63
C GLU A 266 -6.65 -8.19 -10.84
N LEU A 267 -7.77 -7.74 -10.28
CA LEU A 267 -9.06 -8.38 -10.47
C LEU A 267 -9.49 -8.33 -11.94
N GLN A 268 -9.33 -7.18 -12.61
CA GLN A 268 -9.65 -7.00 -14.02
C GLN A 268 -8.88 -8.00 -14.91
N GLU A 269 -7.57 -8.14 -14.69
CA GLU A 269 -6.76 -9.13 -15.41
C GLU A 269 -7.19 -10.57 -15.06
N SER A 270 -7.44 -10.85 -13.78
CA SER A 270 -7.79 -12.19 -13.31
C SER A 270 -9.17 -12.67 -13.78
N LEU A 271 -10.08 -11.73 -14.04
CA LEU A 271 -11.46 -11.95 -14.48
C LEU A 271 -11.64 -11.76 -15.99
N GLU A 272 -10.56 -11.42 -16.72
CA GLU A 272 -10.57 -11.13 -18.17
C GLU A 272 -11.59 -10.05 -18.56
N LEU A 273 -11.74 -9.02 -17.72
CA LEU A 273 -12.67 -7.91 -17.94
C LEU A 273 -11.98 -6.76 -18.69
N THR A 274 -12.70 -6.12 -19.60
CA THR A 274 -12.18 -4.95 -20.34
C THR A 274 -12.08 -3.70 -19.48
N GLU A 275 -12.92 -3.57 -18.47
CA GLU A 275 -12.94 -2.48 -17.49
C GLU A 275 -13.79 -2.90 -16.27
N ILE A 276 -13.41 -2.47 -15.07
CA ILE A 276 -14.26 -2.58 -13.88
C ILE A 276 -14.55 -1.17 -13.36
N SER A 277 -15.77 -0.68 -13.55
CA SER A 277 -16.22 0.64 -13.11
C SER A 277 -16.77 0.67 -11.68
N SER A 278 -16.70 -0.46 -10.98
CA SER A 278 -17.40 -0.71 -9.71
C SER A 278 -16.42 -0.79 -8.55
N LYS A 279 -16.87 -0.41 -7.34
CA LYS A 279 -16.05 -0.45 -6.13
C LYS A 279 -15.90 -1.89 -5.62
N LEU A 280 -14.71 -2.32 -5.18
CA LEU A 280 -14.55 -3.59 -4.46
C LEU A 280 -15.08 -3.43 -3.03
N LEU A 281 -15.99 -4.32 -2.64
CA LEU A 281 -16.56 -4.31 -1.28
C LEU A 281 -15.95 -5.41 -0.42
N SER A 282 -15.85 -6.63 -0.94
CA SER A 282 -15.35 -7.78 -0.17
C SER A 282 -14.80 -8.87 -1.10
N GLU A 283 -13.84 -9.65 -0.60
CA GLU A 283 -13.22 -10.75 -1.32
C GLU A 283 -12.78 -11.86 -0.36
N GLY A 284 -12.98 -13.12 -0.74
CA GLY A 284 -12.61 -14.25 0.12
C GLY A 284 -12.73 -15.60 -0.57
N ASP A 285 -12.10 -16.61 0.02
CA ASP A 285 -12.15 -17.99 -0.46
C ASP A 285 -13.39 -18.69 0.08
N VAL A 286 -14.07 -19.44 -0.79
CA VAL A 286 -15.36 -20.06 -0.49
C VAL A 286 -15.48 -21.44 -1.13
N VAL A 287 -16.32 -22.31 -0.57
CA VAL A 287 -16.79 -23.52 -1.25
C VAL A 287 -18.18 -23.26 -1.78
N VAL A 288 -18.40 -23.45 -3.09
CA VAL A 288 -19.64 -23.07 -3.77
C VAL A 288 -20.35 -24.28 -4.36
N SER A 289 -21.67 -24.32 -4.18
CA SER A 289 -22.59 -25.22 -4.87
C SER A 289 -23.58 -24.40 -5.72
N PHE A 290 -23.75 -24.79 -6.99
CA PHE A 290 -24.77 -24.21 -7.86
C PHE A 290 -25.96 -25.14 -7.98
N GLU A 291 -27.15 -24.60 -7.72
CA GLU A 291 -28.39 -25.38 -7.71
C GLU A 291 -29.42 -24.85 -8.72
N LEU A 292 -30.09 -25.80 -9.37
CA LEU A 292 -31.39 -25.57 -9.99
C LEU A 292 -32.44 -25.94 -8.94
N PRO A 293 -33.39 -25.08 -8.59
CA PRO A 293 -34.51 -25.48 -7.75
C PRO A 293 -35.40 -26.40 -8.59
N GLU A 294 -35.21 -27.71 -8.44
CA GLU A 294 -36.24 -28.70 -8.76
C GLU A 294 -36.79 -29.28 -7.46
N GLU A 295 -38.09 -29.55 -7.51
CA GLU A 295 -38.97 -29.79 -6.38
C GLU A 295 -38.45 -30.89 -5.45
N THR A 296 -38.42 -30.55 -4.16
CA THR A 296 -38.39 -31.44 -3.00
C THR A 296 -37.14 -32.33 -2.82
N THR A 297 -36.43 -32.01 -1.73
CA THR A 297 -35.68 -32.91 -0.83
C THR A 297 -34.32 -33.49 -1.22
N ASN A 298 -33.70 -33.17 -2.37
CA ASN A 298 -32.29 -33.55 -2.59
C ASN A 298 -31.46 -32.48 -3.30
N VAL A 299 -30.66 -31.75 -2.52
CA VAL A 299 -29.62 -30.83 -3.02
C VAL A 299 -28.52 -31.65 -3.69
N ARG A 300 -28.47 -31.66 -5.03
CA ARG A 300 -27.36 -32.23 -5.82
C ARG A 300 -26.68 -31.14 -6.64
N GLY A 301 -25.89 -30.31 -5.99
CA GLY A 301 -24.85 -29.49 -6.64
C GLY A 301 -23.47 -30.12 -6.41
N ARG A 302 -22.56 -30.01 -7.38
CA ARG A 302 -21.14 -30.33 -7.13
C ARG A 302 -20.52 -29.15 -6.37
N CYS A 303 -20.06 -29.39 -5.15
CA CYS A 303 -19.28 -28.40 -4.41
C CYS A 303 -17.92 -28.20 -5.08
N SER A 304 -17.54 -26.95 -5.29
CA SER A 304 -16.26 -26.55 -5.88
C SER A 304 -15.61 -25.47 -5.04
N HIS A 305 -14.30 -25.55 -4.84
CA HIS A 305 -13.57 -24.46 -4.20
C HIS A 305 -13.43 -23.31 -5.19
N GLY A 306 -13.60 -22.09 -4.69
CA GLY A 306 -13.52 -20.89 -5.49
C GLY A 306 -13.22 -19.67 -4.64
N ARG A 307 -13.20 -18.54 -5.32
CA ARG A 307 -13.04 -17.22 -4.75
C ARG A 307 -14.29 -16.40 -5.05
N LEU A 308 -14.79 -15.73 -4.04
CA LEU A 308 -15.92 -14.81 -4.12
C LEU A 308 -15.40 -13.38 -4.14
N ILE A 309 -15.86 -12.59 -5.10
CA ILE A 309 -15.48 -11.19 -5.27
C ILE A 309 -16.76 -10.37 -5.37
N LEU A 310 -17.04 -9.56 -4.36
CA LEU A 310 -18.20 -8.68 -4.30
C LEU A 310 -17.80 -7.27 -4.70
N LEU A 311 -18.32 -6.81 -5.83
CA LEU A 311 -18.26 -5.42 -6.26
C LEU A 311 -19.58 -4.71 -5.96
N SER A 312 -19.57 -3.38 -6.04
CA SER A 312 -20.75 -2.54 -5.77
C SER A 312 -21.96 -2.79 -6.66
N ASP A 313 -21.81 -3.46 -7.80
CA ASP A 313 -22.89 -3.77 -8.76
C ASP A 313 -23.03 -5.26 -9.10
N THR A 314 -21.99 -6.06 -8.81
CA THR A 314 -21.85 -7.42 -9.32
C THR A 314 -21.15 -8.32 -8.30
N LEU A 315 -21.64 -9.55 -8.14
CA LEU A 315 -20.97 -10.63 -7.44
C LEU A 315 -20.32 -11.59 -8.45
N PHE A 316 -19.01 -11.80 -8.34
CA PHE A 316 -18.26 -12.77 -9.12
C PHE A 316 -17.91 -14.01 -8.29
N VAL A 317 -18.15 -15.19 -8.87
CA VAL A 317 -17.73 -16.48 -8.31
C VAL A 317 -16.69 -17.07 -9.26
N GLN A 318 -15.43 -17.10 -8.84
CA GLN A 318 -14.32 -17.69 -9.58
C GLN A 318 -14.06 -19.11 -9.07
N LEU A 319 -14.34 -20.12 -9.87
CA LEU A 319 -14.12 -21.52 -9.49
C LEU A 319 -12.72 -21.99 -9.92
N HIS A 320 -12.07 -22.75 -9.05
CA HIS A 320 -10.82 -23.44 -9.36
C HIS A 320 -11.11 -24.85 -9.88
N GLU A 321 -11.18 -25.04 -11.20
CA GLU A 321 -11.24 -26.38 -11.79
C GLU A 321 -9.83 -26.95 -12.03
N LYS A 322 -9.45 -27.98 -11.26
CA LYS A 322 -8.27 -28.81 -11.58
C LYS A 322 -8.67 -29.84 -12.64
N LYS A 323 -8.53 -29.52 -13.93
CA LYS A 323 -8.48 -30.52 -15.00
C LYS A 323 -7.03 -30.78 -15.44
N ARG A 324 -6.77 -32.01 -15.88
CA ARG A 324 -5.44 -32.53 -16.25
C ARG A 324 -4.64 -31.49 -17.06
N ALA A 325 -3.51 -31.06 -16.50
CA ALA A 325 -2.47 -30.19 -17.07
C ALA A 325 -2.82 -28.71 -17.39
N ARG A 326 -4.07 -28.24 -17.23
CA ARG A 326 -4.43 -26.81 -17.32
C ARG A 326 -5.52 -26.46 -16.31
N CYS A 327 -5.26 -25.44 -15.48
CA CYS A 327 -6.30 -24.83 -14.63
C CYS A 327 -7.18 -23.94 -15.51
N GLU A 328 -8.35 -24.42 -15.91
CA GLU A 328 -9.37 -23.57 -16.52
C GLU A 328 -10.09 -22.80 -15.40
N LYS A 329 -10.01 -21.46 -15.43
CA LYS A 329 -10.73 -20.59 -14.51
C LYS A 329 -12.16 -20.44 -15.02
N HIS A 330 -13.15 -20.92 -14.27
CA HIS A 330 -14.56 -20.66 -14.58
C HIS A 330 -15.05 -19.49 -13.73
N VAL A 331 -15.32 -18.34 -14.35
CA VAL A 331 -15.84 -17.16 -13.67
C VAL A 331 -17.32 -17.04 -13.95
N LYS A 332 -18.13 -17.00 -12.90
CA LYS A 332 -19.57 -16.76 -12.98
C LYS A 332 -19.92 -15.38 -12.43
N ARG A 333 -20.61 -14.59 -13.26
CA ARG A 333 -21.09 -13.25 -12.92
C ARG A 333 -22.56 -13.30 -12.46
N ILE A 334 -22.87 -12.68 -11.34
CA ILE A 334 -24.22 -12.50 -10.81
C ILE A 334 -24.43 -11.00 -10.55
N PRO A 335 -25.17 -10.27 -11.41
CA PRO A 335 -25.51 -8.88 -11.13
C PRO A 335 -26.27 -8.78 -9.80
N LEU A 336 -25.91 -7.83 -8.95
CA LEU A 336 -26.57 -7.66 -7.65
C LEU A 336 -28.06 -7.30 -7.81
N SER A 337 -28.41 -6.57 -8.88
CA SER A 337 -29.81 -6.30 -9.27
C SER A 337 -30.64 -7.54 -9.60
N SER A 338 -29.98 -8.69 -9.83
CA SER A 338 -30.64 -9.97 -10.07
C SER A 338 -30.85 -10.79 -8.80
N ILE A 339 -30.21 -10.42 -7.69
CA ILE A 339 -30.32 -11.12 -6.41
C ILE A 339 -31.66 -10.78 -5.79
N MET A 340 -32.44 -11.82 -5.50
CA MET A 340 -33.78 -11.71 -4.94
C MET A 340 -33.79 -11.91 -3.43
N SER A 341 -32.89 -12.75 -2.92
CA SER A 341 -32.75 -12.98 -1.49
C SER A 341 -31.37 -13.53 -1.14
N VAL A 342 -30.91 -13.14 0.04
CA VAL A 342 -29.72 -13.67 0.71
C VAL A 342 -30.19 -14.20 2.06
N ARG A 343 -29.87 -15.45 2.38
CA ARG A 343 -30.20 -16.07 3.68
C ARG A 343 -28.96 -16.73 4.26
N CYS A 344 -28.71 -16.52 5.54
CA CYS A 344 -27.69 -17.25 6.28
C CYS A 344 -28.35 -18.44 7.01
N SER A 345 -27.69 -19.59 7.03
CA SER A 345 -28.02 -20.72 7.89
C SER A 345 -26.86 -21.01 8.83
N THR A 346 -27.20 -21.17 10.10
CA THR A 346 -26.28 -21.45 11.20
C THR A 346 -26.49 -22.86 11.76
N GLU A 347 -27.34 -23.68 11.11
CA GLU A 347 -27.70 -25.03 11.58
C GLU A 347 -26.60 -26.07 11.32
N THR A 348 -25.57 -25.73 10.56
CA THR A 348 -24.42 -26.59 10.24
C THR A 348 -23.16 -26.12 10.97
N SER A 349 -22.25 -27.04 11.29
CA SER A 349 -20.93 -26.72 11.89
C SER A 349 -20.05 -25.83 10.99
N GLU A 350 -20.41 -25.71 9.73
CA GLU A 350 -19.87 -24.81 8.72
C GLU A 350 -20.94 -23.74 8.43
N GLY A 351 -20.58 -22.46 8.32
CA GLY A 351 -21.56 -21.41 8.01
C GLY A 351 -22.01 -21.48 6.56
N ALA A 352 -23.31 -21.32 6.28
CA ALA A 352 -23.84 -21.39 4.92
C ALA A 352 -24.63 -20.13 4.51
N VAL A 353 -24.37 -19.62 3.31
CA VAL A 353 -25.11 -18.48 2.72
C VAL A 353 -25.80 -18.92 1.43
N TYR A 354 -27.12 -18.74 1.39
CA TYR A 354 -27.99 -19.06 0.26
C TYR A 354 -28.33 -17.78 -0.50
N ILE A 355 -27.96 -17.73 -1.77
CA ILE A 355 -28.20 -16.58 -2.67
C ILE A 355 -29.14 -17.04 -3.78
N THR A 356 -30.36 -16.52 -3.77
CA THR A 356 -31.33 -16.76 -4.85
C THR A 356 -31.31 -15.59 -5.82
N TYR A 357 -31.18 -15.86 -7.12
CA TYR A 357 -31.09 -14.83 -8.16
C TYR A 357 -31.79 -15.23 -9.46
N ASN A 358 -32.15 -14.23 -10.27
CA ASN A 358 -32.77 -14.42 -11.57
C ASN A 358 -31.71 -14.32 -12.70
N PRO A 359 -31.43 -15.41 -13.44
CA PRO A 359 -30.34 -15.41 -14.41
C PRO A 359 -30.59 -14.61 -15.72
N ASP A 360 -31.81 -14.14 -15.98
CA ASP A 360 -32.24 -13.66 -17.31
C ASP A 360 -32.25 -12.12 -17.50
N VAL A 361 -31.47 -11.36 -16.73
CA VAL A 361 -31.53 -9.88 -16.76
C VAL A 361 -31.01 -9.26 -18.09
N GLU A 362 -30.16 -9.95 -18.87
CA GLU A 362 -29.56 -9.36 -20.10
C GLU A 362 -30.18 -9.82 -21.44
N ARG A 363 -31.05 -10.84 -21.47
CA ARG A 363 -31.64 -11.31 -22.74
C ARG A 363 -32.91 -10.53 -23.08
N ARG A 364 -32.75 -9.36 -23.69
CA ARG A 364 -33.81 -8.68 -24.47
C ARG A 364 -34.20 -9.51 -25.71
N LYS A 365 -34.84 -10.66 -25.53
CA LYS A 365 -35.60 -11.32 -26.60
C LYS A 365 -36.91 -11.85 -26.02
N TRP A 366 -37.99 -11.30 -26.55
CA TRP A 366 -39.38 -11.59 -26.30
C TRP A 366 -39.69 -13.08 -26.47
N ARG A 367 -39.40 -13.90 -25.46
CA ARG A 367 -40.05 -15.19 -25.21
C ARG A 367 -40.11 -15.40 -23.72
N VAL A 368 -41.32 -15.35 -23.17
CA VAL A 368 -41.65 -15.79 -21.82
C VAL A 368 -41.44 -17.31 -21.74
N LYS A 369 -40.18 -17.74 -21.63
CA LYS A 369 -39.87 -19.06 -21.05
C LYS A 369 -39.95 -18.88 -19.54
N LYS A 370 -40.67 -19.77 -18.84
CA LYS A 370 -40.80 -19.79 -17.38
C LYS A 370 -39.44 -19.45 -16.74
N GLN A 371 -39.32 -18.28 -16.12
CA GLN A 371 -38.11 -17.85 -15.42
C GLN A 371 -37.87 -18.86 -14.29
N ARG A 372 -36.78 -19.63 -14.38
CA ARG A 372 -36.35 -20.51 -13.30
C ARG A 372 -35.32 -19.74 -12.48
N ASN A 373 -35.68 -19.39 -11.25
CA ASN A 373 -34.75 -18.84 -10.27
C ASN A 373 -33.57 -19.81 -10.12
N LYS A 374 -32.38 -19.30 -9.87
CA LYS A 374 -31.21 -20.13 -9.54
C LYS A 374 -30.80 -19.84 -8.10
N CYS A 375 -30.23 -20.85 -7.46
CA CYS A 375 -29.66 -20.72 -6.12
C CYS A 375 -28.15 -20.98 -6.18
N VAL A 376 -27.38 -20.17 -5.45
CA VAL A 376 -25.99 -20.46 -5.10
C VAL A 376 -25.92 -20.66 -3.61
N VAL A 377 -25.28 -21.74 -3.18
CA VAL A 377 -24.97 -21.97 -1.77
C VAL A 377 -23.48 -21.80 -1.58
N LEU A 378 -23.10 -20.91 -0.67
CA LEU A 378 -21.74 -20.66 -0.23
C LEU A 378 -21.54 -21.35 1.11
N PHE A 379 -20.55 -22.22 1.20
CA PHE A 379 -20.08 -22.83 2.43
C PHE A 379 -18.81 -22.10 2.87
N LEU A 380 -18.83 -21.61 4.11
CA LEU A 380 -17.82 -20.74 4.69
C LEU A 380 -17.19 -21.40 5.93
N PRO A 381 -15.94 -21.03 6.28
CA PRO A 381 -15.19 -21.74 7.32
C PRO A 381 -15.85 -21.70 8.71
N ASN A 382 -16.63 -20.67 9.00
CA ASN A 382 -17.32 -20.49 10.28
C ASN A 382 -18.58 -19.61 10.12
N GLU A 383 -19.36 -19.54 11.18
CA GLU A 383 -20.61 -18.76 11.25
C GLU A 383 -20.36 -17.25 11.11
N THR A 384 -19.26 -16.73 11.65
CA THR A 384 -18.93 -15.30 11.59
C THR A 384 -18.70 -14.85 10.15
N GLU A 385 -17.92 -15.62 9.38
CA GLU A 385 -17.70 -15.39 7.95
C GLU A 385 -19.02 -15.45 7.17
N ALA A 386 -19.91 -16.41 7.49
CA ALA A 386 -21.23 -16.49 6.87
C ALA A 386 -22.12 -15.28 7.17
N LEU A 387 -22.07 -14.77 8.39
CA LEU A 387 -22.77 -13.54 8.77
C LEU A 387 -22.20 -12.32 8.05
N ILE A 388 -20.88 -12.17 7.99
CA ILE A 388 -20.20 -11.06 7.29
C ILE A 388 -20.60 -11.07 5.81
N TRP A 389 -20.44 -12.19 5.13
CA TRP A 389 -20.81 -12.31 3.72
C TRP A 389 -22.30 -12.07 3.46
N ALA A 390 -23.19 -12.60 4.30
CA ALA A 390 -24.62 -12.36 4.14
C ALA A 390 -24.97 -10.87 4.32
N THR A 391 -24.38 -10.21 5.32
CA THR A 391 -24.55 -8.78 5.59
C THR A 391 -24.00 -7.92 4.45
N ASP A 392 -22.77 -8.17 4.01
CA ASP A 392 -22.11 -7.41 2.95
C ASP A 392 -22.88 -7.47 1.63
N ILE A 393 -23.32 -8.67 1.23
CA ILE A 393 -24.10 -8.85 0.00
C ILE A 393 -25.47 -8.18 0.15
N THR A 394 -26.14 -8.34 1.30
CA THR A 394 -27.45 -7.71 1.54
C THR A 394 -27.34 -6.19 1.48
N GLN A 395 -26.34 -5.61 2.15
CA GLN A 395 -26.09 -4.17 2.14
C GLN A 395 -25.77 -3.68 0.73
N ALA A 396 -24.94 -4.41 -0.02
CA ALA A 396 -24.61 -4.05 -1.40
C ALA A 396 -25.83 -4.07 -2.33
N VAL A 397 -26.73 -5.05 -2.17
CA VAL A 397 -28.00 -5.13 -2.90
C VAL A 397 -28.92 -3.97 -2.51
N SER A 398 -29.03 -3.64 -1.23
CA SER A 398 -29.83 -2.50 -0.75
C SER A 398 -29.30 -1.15 -1.24
N ASN A 399 -27.97 -0.97 -1.31
CA ASN A 399 -27.35 0.27 -1.78
C ASN A 399 -27.58 0.53 -3.29
N LEU A 400 -28.03 -0.47 -4.06
CA LEU A 400 -28.37 -0.30 -5.49
C LEU A 400 -29.77 0.23 -5.72
N THR A 401 -30.68 0.06 -4.75
CA THR A 401 -31.99 0.67 -4.76
C THR A 401 -31.89 2.03 -4.07
N PRO A 402 -31.96 3.17 -4.79
CA PRO A 402 -32.04 4.46 -4.11
C PRO A 402 -33.25 4.44 -3.17
N GLU A 403 -33.07 4.91 -1.94
CA GLU A 403 -34.18 5.18 -1.03
C GLU A 403 -35.21 6.06 -1.77
N GLU A 404 -36.43 5.55 -1.95
CA GLU A 404 -37.55 6.28 -2.60
C GLU A 404 -38.05 7.46 -1.77
#